data_AF-H0Q0G5-F1
#
_entry.id   AF-H0Q0G5-F1
#
_cell.length_a   1.000
_cell.length_b   1.000
_cell.length_c   1.000
_cell.angle_alpha   90.00
_cell.angle_beta   90.00
_cell.angle_gamma   90.00
#
_symmetry.space_group_name_H-M   'P 1'
#
loop_
_entity.id
_entity.type
_entity.pdbx_description
1 polymer ?
#
loop_
_entity_poly.entity_id
_entity_poly.type
_entity_poly.pdbx_seq_one_letter_code
_entity_poly.pdbx_strand_id
1 'polypeptide(L)'
;MMKKQLIAAAIAAFGASMAHAGPADHIFTPNVEYGEREIEFSAGSFRDHGKEDETAGVLTFGMGVTQFWFTEIGVEYERERGESFRREAFEWENKFQLTEPGQYFIDLGALVEIERPRDHDEGWELKIGLLTQKDFDKVQLNFNLLAERHYDSEEKSRTEVGYQWQAKYRWMPQFEVGLQGLGVFGNWGSWERNGDQEHSVGPAIFGKIQTGGRTAIKYNAAYLVGLTKPSPDHTLRATVEFEF
;
A
#
# COMPACT_ATOMS: atom_id res chain seq x y z
N MET A 1 -57.09 -10.93 -21.98
CA MET A 1 -56.26 -11.44 -20.87
C MET A 1 -54.85 -11.67 -21.39
N MET A 2 -53.94 -10.72 -21.20
CA MET A 2 -52.52 -10.85 -21.60
C MET A 2 -51.68 -10.71 -20.34
N LYS A 3 -51.17 -11.83 -19.80
CA LYS A 3 -50.11 -11.80 -18.78
C LYS A 3 -48.78 -11.64 -19.51
N LYS A 4 -48.25 -10.41 -19.52
CA LYS A 4 -46.87 -10.15 -19.93
C LYS A 4 -45.94 -10.59 -18.81
N GLN A 5 -44.99 -11.43 -19.17
CA GLN A 5 -43.86 -11.85 -18.37
C GLN A 5 -42.96 -10.64 -18.09
N LEU A 6 -42.52 -10.47 -16.85
CA LEU A 6 -41.38 -9.63 -16.50
C LEU A 6 -40.43 -10.52 -15.69
N ILE A 7 -39.49 -11.13 -16.40
CA ILE A 7 -38.25 -11.63 -15.82
C ILE A 7 -37.36 -10.40 -15.72
N ALA A 8 -37.24 -9.83 -14.52
CA ALA A 8 -36.21 -8.85 -14.23
C ALA A 8 -34.89 -9.61 -14.12
N ALA A 9 -34.06 -9.53 -15.16
CA ALA A 9 -32.67 -9.93 -15.08
C ALA A 9 -31.94 -8.87 -14.26
N ALA A 10 -31.73 -9.16 -12.97
CA ALA A 10 -30.76 -8.43 -12.17
C ALA A 10 -29.37 -8.82 -12.69
N ILE A 11 -28.74 -7.91 -13.43
CA ILE A 11 -27.31 -7.99 -13.71
C ILE A 11 -26.64 -7.64 -12.38
N ALA A 12 -26.37 -8.65 -11.57
CA ALA A 12 -25.37 -8.55 -10.51
C ALA A 12 -24.03 -8.39 -11.22
N ALA A 13 -23.52 -7.17 -11.26
CA ALA A 13 -22.10 -6.95 -11.50
C ALA A 13 -21.38 -7.58 -10.30
N PHE A 14 -20.92 -8.83 -10.47
CA PHE A 14 -19.87 -9.40 -9.64
C PHE A 14 -18.61 -8.59 -9.93
N GLY A 15 -18.46 -7.46 -9.25
CA GLY A 15 -17.14 -6.88 -9.04
C GLY A 15 -16.46 -7.83 -8.09
N ALA A 16 -15.53 -8.64 -8.59
CA ALA A 16 -14.45 -9.07 -7.72
C ALA A 16 -13.90 -7.78 -7.11
N SER A 17 -13.89 -7.66 -5.79
CA SER A 17 -13.04 -6.69 -5.11
C SER A 17 -11.62 -7.01 -5.58
N MET A 18 -11.19 -6.38 -6.66
CA MET A 18 -9.79 -6.29 -6.97
C MET A 18 -9.22 -5.53 -5.79
N ALA A 19 -8.21 -6.09 -5.14
CA ALA A 19 -7.37 -5.42 -4.17
C ALA A 19 -6.71 -4.25 -4.91
N HIS A 20 -7.45 -3.15 -4.99
CA HIS A 20 -6.92 -1.87 -5.37
C HIS A 20 -5.90 -1.51 -4.29
N ALA A 21 -4.71 -1.08 -4.70
CA ALA A 21 -3.85 -0.38 -3.76
C ALA A 21 -4.67 0.76 -3.16
N GLY A 22 -4.73 0.88 -1.84
CA GLY A 22 -5.51 1.92 -1.17
C GLY A 22 -4.92 3.31 -1.42
N PRO A 23 -5.71 4.38 -1.26
CA PRO A 23 -5.20 5.73 -1.49
C PRO A 23 -4.09 6.14 -0.50
N ALA A 24 -4.03 5.49 0.67
CA ALA A 24 -3.00 5.70 1.68
C ALA A 24 -1.82 4.72 1.62
N ASP A 25 -1.81 3.76 0.69
CA ASP A 25 -0.75 2.76 0.57
C ASP A 25 0.63 3.39 0.45
N HIS A 26 1.60 2.84 1.16
CA HIS A 26 2.98 3.28 1.13
C HIS A 26 3.90 2.23 0.45
N ILE A 27 5.15 2.61 0.17
CA ILE A 27 6.14 1.69 -0.41
C ILE A 27 6.92 1.04 0.71
N PHE A 28 6.86 -0.29 0.81
CA PHE A 28 7.63 -1.04 1.79
C PHE A 28 9.13 -1.01 1.49
N THR A 29 9.95 -1.02 2.55
CA THR A 29 11.41 -1.15 2.46
C THR A 29 11.88 -2.29 3.36
N PRO A 30 12.99 -3.00 3.03
CA PRO A 30 13.36 -4.23 3.74
C PRO A 30 14.08 -4.02 5.08
N ASN A 31 14.56 -2.80 5.37
CA ASN A 31 15.47 -2.55 6.47
C ASN A 31 14.72 -2.37 7.80
N VAL A 32 15.34 -2.84 8.89
CA VAL A 32 14.80 -2.75 10.26
C VAL A 32 15.79 -2.00 11.16
N GLU A 33 15.31 -0.97 11.83
CA GLU A 33 16.07 -0.23 12.85
C GLU A 33 15.74 -0.77 14.25
N TYR A 34 16.73 -1.43 14.87
CA TYR A 34 16.51 -2.09 16.16
C TYR A 34 16.25 -1.09 17.31
N GLY A 35 15.16 -1.32 18.02
CA GLY A 35 14.75 -0.53 19.18
C GLY A 35 14.14 0.84 18.83
N GLU A 36 14.06 1.19 17.55
CA GLU A 36 13.31 2.35 17.08
C GLU A 36 11.81 2.10 17.28
N ARG A 37 11.10 3.15 17.72
CA ARG A 37 9.64 3.18 17.79
C ARG A 37 9.15 4.28 16.88
N GLU A 38 8.01 4.05 16.26
CA GLU A 38 7.43 5.04 15.37
C GLU A 38 5.93 5.19 15.60
N ILE A 39 5.46 6.41 15.37
CA ILE A 39 4.05 6.71 15.13
C ILE A 39 3.98 7.24 13.70
N GLU A 40 3.22 6.55 12.85
CA GLU A 40 3.04 6.94 11.45
C GLU A 40 1.60 7.41 11.21
N PHE A 41 1.46 8.48 10.43
CA PHE A 41 0.20 8.85 9.82
C PHE A 41 0.36 8.90 8.30
N SER A 42 -0.35 8.01 7.62
CA SER A 42 -0.44 7.91 6.17
C SER A 42 -1.81 8.39 5.71
N ALA A 43 -1.89 9.14 4.62
CA ALA A 43 -3.14 9.62 4.06
C ALA A 43 -3.04 9.79 2.55
N GLY A 44 -4.16 9.59 1.85
CA GLY A 44 -4.21 9.91 0.44
C GLY A 44 -5.60 9.99 -0.15
N SER A 45 -5.64 10.22 -1.45
CA SER A 45 -6.86 10.43 -2.21
C SER A 45 -6.75 9.92 -3.63
N PHE A 46 -7.81 9.28 -4.11
CA PHE A 46 -8.03 8.95 -5.52
C PHE A 46 -9.00 9.92 -6.16
N ARG A 47 -8.65 10.37 -7.37
CA ARG A 47 -9.45 11.28 -8.17
C ARG A 47 -9.59 10.74 -9.58
N ASP A 48 -10.84 10.62 -10.02
CA ASP A 48 -11.19 10.37 -11.42
C ASP A 48 -11.99 11.54 -11.96
N HIS A 49 -11.81 11.84 -13.24
CA HIS A 49 -12.55 12.93 -13.88
C HIS A 49 -14.07 12.73 -13.78
N GLY A 50 -14.76 13.70 -13.16
CA GLY A 50 -16.22 13.71 -13.06
C GLY A 50 -16.80 12.78 -11.99
N LYS A 51 -15.96 12.18 -11.13
CA LYS A 51 -16.39 11.42 -9.95
C LYS A 51 -16.01 12.15 -8.67
N GLU A 52 -16.62 11.75 -7.55
CA GLU A 52 -16.17 12.21 -6.23
C GLU A 52 -14.83 11.58 -5.86
N ASP A 53 -14.11 12.24 -4.95
CA ASP A 53 -12.84 11.76 -4.42
C ASP A 53 -13.08 10.64 -3.40
N GLU A 54 -12.25 9.61 -3.47
CA GLU A 54 -12.09 8.60 -2.42
C GLU A 54 -10.86 8.95 -1.60
N THR A 55 -10.91 8.78 -0.29
CA THR A 55 -9.83 9.20 0.61
C THR A 55 -9.65 8.24 1.76
N ALA A 56 -8.41 7.85 2.05
CA ALA A 56 -8.07 7.01 3.20
C ALA A 56 -7.02 7.67 4.08
N GLY A 57 -6.97 7.23 5.33
CA GLY A 57 -5.95 7.58 6.29
C GLY A 57 -5.71 6.45 7.28
N VAL A 58 -4.43 6.21 7.56
CA VAL A 58 -3.95 5.12 8.42
C VAL A 58 -3.11 5.73 9.54
N LEU A 59 -3.35 5.30 10.77
CA LEU A 59 -2.55 5.67 11.94
C LEU A 59 -1.93 4.42 12.52
N THR A 60 -0.60 4.33 12.55
CA THR A 60 0.13 3.16 13.03
C THR A 60 1.04 3.47 14.21
N PHE A 61 1.36 2.42 14.97
CA PHE A 61 2.40 2.41 15.98
C PHE A 61 3.32 1.20 15.74
N GLY A 62 4.60 1.47 15.51
CA GLY A 62 5.59 0.48 15.12
C GLY A 62 6.77 0.36 16.10
N MET A 63 7.44 -0.79 16.05
CA MET A 63 8.67 -1.04 16.82
C MET A 63 9.60 -2.06 16.15
N GLY A 64 10.88 -1.72 16.08
CA GLY A 64 11.96 -2.66 15.78
C GLY A 64 12.25 -3.58 16.96
N VAL A 65 11.60 -4.76 17.00
CA VAL A 65 11.68 -5.72 18.12
C VAL A 65 13.02 -6.42 18.19
N THR A 66 13.63 -6.74 17.05
CA THR A 66 14.97 -7.32 16.95
C THR A 66 15.75 -6.61 15.83
N GLN A 67 17.01 -7.01 15.59
CA GLN A 67 17.79 -6.50 14.46
C GLN A 67 17.25 -6.90 13.08
N PHE A 68 16.27 -7.81 13.04
CA PHE A 68 15.71 -8.33 11.80
C PHE A 68 14.18 -8.34 11.77
N TRP A 69 13.50 -7.90 12.83
CA TRP A 69 12.04 -7.91 12.92
C TRP A 69 11.51 -6.57 13.40
N PHE A 70 10.64 -5.99 12.59
CA PHE A 70 9.82 -4.85 12.90
C PHE A 70 8.35 -5.27 12.89
N THR A 71 7.55 -4.72 13.79
CA THR A 71 6.10 -4.93 13.80
C THR A 71 5.39 -3.63 14.08
N GLU A 72 4.24 -3.46 13.44
CA GLU A 72 3.33 -2.34 13.69
C GLU A 72 1.89 -2.78 13.75
N ILE A 73 1.10 -2.00 14.47
CA ILE A 73 -0.36 -2.12 14.50
C ILE A 73 -0.95 -0.80 14.06
N GLY A 74 -2.03 -0.87 13.30
CA GLY A 74 -2.67 0.32 12.77
C GLY A 74 -4.18 0.25 12.77
N VAL A 75 -4.78 1.41 12.51
CA VAL A 75 -6.20 1.57 12.25
C VAL A 75 -6.37 2.39 10.99
N GLU A 76 -7.18 1.86 10.08
CA GLU A 76 -7.51 2.52 8.83
C GLU A 76 -8.87 3.20 8.91
N TYR A 77 -8.95 4.35 8.26
CA TYR A 77 -10.16 5.11 8.04
C TYR A 77 -10.30 5.41 6.55
N GLU A 78 -11.49 5.20 6.03
CA GLU A 78 -11.80 5.45 4.64
C GLU A 78 -13.05 6.31 4.49
N ARG A 79 -13.10 7.07 3.40
CA ARG A 79 -14.30 7.64 2.84
C ARG A 79 -14.35 7.27 1.36
N GLU A 80 -15.19 6.29 1.07
CA GLU A 80 -15.61 5.94 -0.28
C GLU A 80 -16.41 7.07 -0.96
N ARG A 81 -16.53 6.98 -2.29
CA ARG A 81 -17.25 7.96 -3.11
C ARG A 81 -18.73 8.04 -2.71
N GLY A 82 -19.20 9.24 -2.37
CA GLY A 82 -20.57 9.46 -1.92
C GLY A 82 -20.84 9.08 -0.47
N GLU A 83 -19.82 8.62 0.27
CA GLU A 83 -19.97 8.18 1.66
C GLU A 83 -19.35 9.15 2.68
N SER A 84 -19.55 8.85 3.97
CA SER A 84 -18.92 9.55 5.08
C SER A 84 -17.70 8.78 5.59
N PHE A 85 -16.70 9.49 6.12
CA PHE A 85 -15.55 8.88 6.78
C PHE A 85 -15.97 7.88 7.87
N ARG A 86 -15.42 6.68 7.79
CA ARG A 86 -15.64 5.59 8.74
C ARG A 86 -14.31 4.89 9.04
N ARG A 87 -14.27 4.17 10.16
CA ARG A 87 -13.19 3.22 10.42
C ARG A 87 -13.37 2.04 9.49
N GLU A 88 -12.35 1.72 8.72
CA GLU A 88 -12.33 0.63 7.76
C GLU A 88 -11.78 -0.62 8.41
N ALA A 89 -10.50 -0.65 8.76
CA ALA A 89 -9.87 -1.88 9.25
C ALA A 89 -8.95 -1.68 10.46
N PHE A 90 -8.55 -2.81 11.05
CA PHE A 90 -7.38 -2.93 11.92
C PHE A 90 -6.32 -3.77 11.22
N GLU A 91 -5.08 -3.30 11.22
CA GLU A 91 -3.95 -4.00 10.59
C GLU A 91 -2.91 -4.40 11.64
N TRP A 92 -2.26 -5.53 11.37
CA TRP A 92 -1.04 -5.95 12.05
C TRP A 92 0.00 -6.35 11.01
N GLU A 93 1.02 -5.52 10.87
CA GLU A 93 2.12 -5.72 9.93
C GLU A 93 3.38 -6.24 10.64
N ASN A 94 4.10 -7.12 9.95
CA ASN A 94 5.39 -7.67 10.35
C ASN A 94 6.35 -7.62 9.15
N LYS A 95 7.46 -6.92 9.35
CA LYS A 95 8.56 -6.81 8.39
C LYS A 95 9.79 -7.54 8.92
N PHE A 96 10.35 -8.42 8.10
CA PHE A 96 11.54 -9.19 8.41
C PHE A 96 12.69 -8.84 7.47
N GLN A 97 13.78 -8.31 8.00
CA GLN A 97 15.02 -8.08 7.24
C GLN A 97 15.77 -9.40 7.08
N LEU A 98 15.92 -9.90 5.85
CA LEU A 98 16.52 -11.21 5.57
C LEU A 98 18.03 -11.16 5.31
N THR A 99 18.58 -9.97 5.04
CA THR A 99 20.01 -9.75 4.76
C THR A 99 20.53 -8.54 5.51
N GLU A 100 21.80 -8.54 5.92
CA GLU A 100 22.42 -7.31 6.44
C GLU A 100 22.40 -6.18 5.39
N PRO A 101 21.98 -4.94 5.73
CA PRO A 101 21.88 -3.83 4.78
C PRO A 101 23.23 -3.53 4.12
N GLY A 102 23.25 -3.53 2.80
CA GLY A 102 24.43 -3.26 1.97
C GLY A 102 25.48 -4.37 1.94
N GLN A 103 25.29 -5.50 2.64
CA GLN A 103 26.26 -6.59 2.66
C GLN A 103 26.25 -7.42 1.36
N TYR A 104 25.07 -7.58 0.76
CA TYR A 104 24.89 -8.38 -0.45
C TYR A 104 24.65 -7.50 -1.67
N PHE A 105 24.52 -8.13 -2.84
CA PHE A 105 24.17 -7.39 -4.04
C PHE A 105 22.83 -6.68 -3.88
N ILE A 106 21.83 -7.31 -3.26
CA ILE A 106 20.50 -6.74 -2.99
C ILE A 106 20.16 -7.01 -1.53
N ASP A 107 19.54 -6.04 -0.87
CA ASP A 107 18.96 -6.22 0.45
C ASP A 107 17.57 -6.83 0.28
N LEU A 108 17.29 -7.91 1.02
CA LEU A 108 16.05 -8.66 0.97
C LEU A 108 15.29 -8.53 2.28
N GLY A 109 13.97 -8.41 2.17
CA GLY A 109 13.04 -8.46 3.28
C GLY A 109 11.81 -9.30 2.95
N ALA A 110 11.07 -9.69 3.98
CA ALA A 110 9.75 -10.30 3.85
C ALA A 110 8.72 -9.47 4.62
N LEU A 111 7.51 -9.43 4.08
CA LEU A 111 6.35 -8.79 4.71
C LEU A 111 5.29 -9.86 5.02
N VAL A 112 4.66 -9.75 6.18
CA VAL A 112 3.42 -10.43 6.53
C VAL A 112 2.51 -9.43 7.22
N GLU A 113 1.37 -9.17 6.62
CA GLU A 113 0.35 -8.25 7.12
C GLU A 113 -0.98 -8.99 7.20
N ILE A 114 -1.67 -8.80 8.33
CA ILE A 114 -2.99 -9.36 8.58
C ILE A 114 -3.91 -8.18 8.84
N GLU A 115 -4.97 -8.10 8.04
CA GLU A 115 -5.99 -7.09 8.20
C GLU A 115 -7.31 -7.70 8.66
N ARG A 116 -7.98 -6.99 9.56
CA ARG A 116 -9.36 -7.26 9.94
C ARG A 116 -10.26 -6.09 9.56
N PRO A 117 -10.92 -6.17 8.41
CA PRO A 117 -11.99 -5.26 8.03
C PRO A 117 -13.09 -5.16 9.09
N ARG A 118 -13.68 -3.98 9.17
CA ARG A 118 -14.85 -3.71 10.01
C ARG A 118 -16.05 -4.49 9.54
N ASP A 119 -16.28 -4.53 8.23
CA ASP A 119 -17.27 -5.43 7.67
C ASP A 119 -16.73 -6.86 7.80
N HIS A 120 -17.47 -7.70 8.50
CA HIS A 120 -17.02 -9.06 8.73
C HIS A 120 -17.22 -9.95 7.51
N ASP A 121 -18.09 -9.54 6.59
CA ASP A 121 -18.42 -10.28 5.37
C ASP A 121 -17.24 -10.27 4.37
N GLU A 122 -16.36 -9.27 4.47
CA GLU A 122 -15.10 -9.17 3.71
C GLU A 122 -14.03 -10.18 4.16
N GLY A 123 -14.19 -10.82 5.32
CA GLY A 123 -13.23 -11.79 5.85
C GLY A 123 -11.98 -11.15 6.46
N TRP A 124 -10.90 -11.92 6.59
CA TRP A 124 -9.58 -11.47 7.00
C TRP A 124 -8.67 -11.38 5.78
N GLU A 125 -7.96 -10.27 5.59
CA GLU A 125 -6.93 -10.19 4.57
C GLU A 125 -5.60 -10.70 5.12
N LEU A 126 -4.89 -11.47 4.30
CA LEU A 126 -3.48 -11.79 4.52
C LEU A 126 -2.69 -11.32 3.31
N LYS A 127 -1.74 -10.42 3.54
CA LYS A 127 -0.80 -9.92 2.56
C LYS A 127 0.60 -10.42 2.89
N ILE A 128 1.28 -10.98 1.89
CA ILE A 128 2.67 -11.43 2.00
C ILE A 128 3.52 -10.76 0.94
N GLY A 129 4.75 -10.38 1.28
CA GLY A 129 5.60 -9.63 0.38
C GLY A 129 7.05 -10.09 0.35
N LEU A 130 7.66 -10.05 -0.84
CA LEU A 130 9.12 -10.05 -1.00
C LEU A 130 9.55 -8.60 -1.25
N LEU A 131 10.37 -8.09 -0.33
CA LEU A 131 10.87 -6.72 -0.37
C LEU A 131 12.30 -6.71 -0.90
N THR A 132 12.64 -5.81 -1.80
CA THR A 132 14.02 -5.66 -2.27
C THR A 132 14.47 -4.21 -2.28
N GLN A 133 15.74 -4.01 -1.94
CA GLN A 133 16.39 -2.71 -2.03
C GLN A 133 17.81 -2.83 -2.59
N LYS A 134 18.19 -1.82 -3.37
CA LYS A 134 19.57 -1.62 -3.79
C LYS A 134 19.97 -0.16 -3.67
N ASP A 135 21.09 0.05 -2.98
CA ASP A 135 21.74 1.35 -2.87
C ASP A 135 22.91 1.48 -3.85
N PHE A 136 22.92 2.60 -4.59
CA PHE A 136 23.94 3.06 -5.51
C PHE A 136 24.35 4.50 -5.16
N ASP A 137 25.22 4.67 -4.17
CA ASP A 137 25.64 5.99 -3.67
C ASP A 137 24.41 6.85 -3.31
N LYS A 138 24.07 7.83 -4.16
CA LYS A 138 22.91 8.71 -3.97
C LYS A 138 21.59 8.14 -4.49
N VAL A 139 21.57 7.02 -5.19
CA VAL A 139 20.35 6.42 -5.74
C VAL A 139 19.97 5.19 -4.94
N GLN A 140 18.76 5.16 -4.40
CA GLN A 140 18.16 3.98 -3.78
C GLN A 140 17.04 3.48 -4.71
N LEU A 141 17.08 2.19 -5.05
CA LEU A 141 16.03 1.51 -5.80
C LEU A 141 15.33 0.48 -4.92
N ASN A 142 14.01 0.40 -5.02
CA ASN A 142 13.20 -0.64 -4.39
C ASN A 142 12.32 -1.30 -5.43
N PHE A 143 12.12 -2.62 -5.29
CA PHE A 143 11.13 -3.38 -6.06
C PHE A 143 10.56 -4.49 -5.18
N ASN A 144 9.25 -4.47 -4.97
CA ASN A 144 8.56 -5.41 -4.10
C ASN A 144 7.54 -6.19 -4.92
N LEU A 145 7.34 -7.45 -4.56
CA LEU A 145 6.24 -8.29 -5.04
C LEU A 145 5.36 -8.61 -3.84
N LEU A 146 4.07 -8.37 -3.99
CA LEU A 146 3.07 -8.55 -2.95
C LEU A 146 2.02 -9.54 -3.43
N ALA A 147 1.48 -10.33 -2.52
CA ALA A 147 0.31 -11.15 -2.78
C ALA A 147 -0.64 -11.07 -1.61
N GLU A 148 -1.90 -10.69 -1.87
CA GLU A 148 -2.96 -10.70 -0.87
C GLU A 148 -4.04 -11.71 -1.17
N ARG A 149 -4.80 -12.07 -0.14
CA ARG A 149 -5.98 -12.92 -0.22
C ARG A 149 -6.86 -12.72 1.00
N HIS A 150 -8.17 -12.73 0.78
CA HIS A 150 -9.15 -12.78 1.85
C HIS A 150 -9.49 -14.23 2.24
N TYR A 151 -9.65 -14.45 3.54
CA TYR A 151 -10.02 -15.71 4.16
C TYR A 151 -11.27 -15.52 5.00
N ASP A 152 -12.14 -16.53 5.03
CA ASP A 152 -13.42 -16.47 5.78
C ASP A 152 -14.33 -15.31 5.33
N SER A 153 -14.26 -14.95 4.05
CA SER A 153 -15.11 -13.97 3.38
C SER A 153 -16.35 -14.64 2.79
N GLU A 154 -17.48 -13.91 2.71
CA GLU A 154 -18.70 -14.40 2.06
C GLU A 154 -18.46 -14.67 0.56
N GLU A 155 -17.73 -13.77 -0.10
CA GLU A 155 -17.30 -13.95 -1.47
C GLU A 155 -16.01 -14.78 -1.56
N LYS A 156 -15.90 -15.64 -2.57
CA LYS A 156 -14.70 -16.45 -2.76
C LYS A 156 -13.53 -15.59 -3.23
N SER A 157 -12.61 -15.30 -2.32
CA SER A 157 -11.36 -14.63 -2.67
C SER A 157 -10.31 -15.58 -3.28
N ARG A 158 -9.61 -15.03 -4.26
CA ARG A 158 -8.44 -15.61 -4.93
C ARG A 158 -7.22 -14.80 -4.52
N THR A 159 -6.04 -15.40 -4.64
CA THR A 159 -4.80 -14.66 -4.41
C THR A 159 -4.57 -13.67 -5.54
N GLU A 160 -4.39 -12.41 -5.19
CA GLU A 160 -4.00 -11.35 -6.12
C GLU A 160 -2.52 -11.03 -5.98
N VAL A 161 -1.94 -10.41 -7.01
CA VAL A 161 -0.50 -10.17 -7.09
C VAL A 161 -0.25 -8.73 -7.49
N GLY A 162 0.38 -8.01 -6.58
CA GLY A 162 0.81 -6.65 -6.77
C GLY A 162 2.32 -6.50 -6.87
N TYR A 163 2.74 -5.31 -7.27
CA TYR A 163 4.13 -4.88 -7.16
C TYR A 163 4.20 -3.42 -6.74
N GLN A 164 5.33 -3.08 -6.13
CA GLN A 164 5.68 -1.71 -5.80
C GLN A 164 7.10 -1.44 -6.27
N TRP A 165 7.39 -0.21 -6.69
CA TRP A 165 8.77 0.20 -6.94
C TRP A 165 8.99 1.66 -6.58
N GLN A 166 10.23 1.97 -6.26
CA GLN A 166 10.68 3.31 -5.94
C GLN A 166 12.08 3.54 -6.49
N ALA A 167 12.32 4.72 -7.03
CA ALA A 167 13.63 5.22 -7.38
C ALA A 167 13.84 6.57 -6.69
N LYS A 168 14.76 6.62 -5.73
CA LYS A 168 14.96 7.77 -4.85
C LYS A 168 16.38 8.31 -4.99
N TYR A 169 16.50 9.61 -5.25
CA TYR A 169 17.76 10.34 -5.31
C TYR A 169 17.97 11.19 -4.05
N ARG A 170 18.98 10.81 -3.27
CA ARG A 170 19.39 11.43 -2.01
C ARG A 170 20.12 12.76 -2.26
N TRP A 171 19.36 13.83 -2.49
CA TRP A 171 19.93 15.17 -2.63
C TRP A 171 20.47 15.67 -1.29
N MET A 172 19.61 15.72 -0.27
CA MET A 172 20.00 15.99 1.12
C MET A 172 19.06 15.24 2.07
N PRO A 173 19.49 14.91 3.30
CA PRO A 173 18.67 14.10 4.21
C PRO A 173 17.26 14.65 4.44
N GLN A 174 17.12 15.99 4.48
CA GLN A 174 15.85 16.66 4.72
C GLN A 174 14.96 16.76 3.47
N PHE A 175 15.51 16.52 2.28
CA PHE A 175 14.80 16.64 1.01
C PHE A 175 15.46 15.77 -0.08
N GLU A 176 14.80 14.68 -0.42
CA GLU A 176 15.14 13.75 -1.49
C GLU A 176 14.01 13.79 -2.54
N VAL A 177 14.34 13.45 -3.78
CA VAL A 177 13.37 13.43 -4.88
C VAL A 177 13.39 12.07 -5.55
N GLY A 178 12.29 11.67 -6.16
CA GLY A 178 12.24 10.37 -6.80
C GLY A 178 10.98 10.13 -7.62
N LEU A 179 10.83 8.86 -7.96
CA LEU A 179 9.66 8.31 -8.62
C LEU A 179 9.17 7.11 -7.79
N GLN A 180 7.86 6.91 -7.79
CA GLN A 180 7.23 5.72 -7.27
C GLN A 180 6.25 5.18 -8.30
N GLY A 181 6.00 3.88 -8.22
CA GLY A 181 4.89 3.28 -8.91
C GLY A 181 4.44 2.00 -8.23
N LEU A 182 3.21 1.64 -8.54
CA LEU A 182 2.52 0.50 -7.96
C LEU A 182 1.58 -0.06 -9.01
N GLY A 183 1.25 -1.33 -8.86
CA GLY A 183 0.29 -1.96 -9.74
C GLY A 183 -0.11 -3.35 -9.30
N VAL A 184 -1.21 -3.80 -9.88
CA VAL A 184 -1.87 -5.07 -9.54
C VAL A 184 -2.06 -5.82 -10.85
N PHE A 185 -1.46 -7.02 -10.93
CA PHE A 185 -1.61 -7.93 -12.07
C PHE A 185 -2.93 -8.71 -12.00
N GLY A 186 -3.59 -8.68 -10.83
CA GLY A 186 -4.77 -9.46 -10.47
C GLY A 186 -4.42 -10.90 -10.10
N ASN A 187 -5.33 -11.81 -10.40
CA ASN A 187 -5.33 -13.18 -9.88
C ASN A 187 -4.07 -14.00 -10.20
N TRP A 188 -3.44 -14.57 -9.18
CA TRP A 188 -2.32 -15.51 -9.31
C TRP A 188 -2.69 -16.71 -10.20
N GLY A 189 -1.84 -16.99 -11.19
CA GLY A 189 -2.04 -18.07 -12.16
C GLY A 189 -3.03 -17.74 -13.29
N SER A 190 -3.73 -16.61 -13.22
CA SER A 190 -4.61 -16.10 -14.28
C SER A 190 -4.62 -14.58 -14.26
N TRP A 191 -3.46 -13.97 -14.54
CA TRP A 191 -3.32 -12.52 -14.58
C TRP A 191 -4.34 -11.89 -15.52
N GLU A 192 -4.74 -10.67 -15.19
CA GLU A 192 -5.63 -9.91 -16.04
C GLU A 192 -4.94 -9.55 -17.35
N ARG A 193 -5.74 -9.18 -18.35
CA ARG A 193 -5.18 -8.68 -19.62
C ARG A 193 -4.50 -7.35 -19.31
N ASN A 194 -3.41 -7.02 -19.99
CA ASN A 194 -2.61 -5.82 -19.68
C ASN A 194 -3.40 -4.49 -19.62
N GLY A 195 -4.56 -4.38 -20.28
CA GLY A 195 -5.41 -3.17 -20.23
C GLY A 195 -6.39 -3.12 -19.05
N ASP A 196 -6.55 -4.25 -18.36
CA ASP A 196 -7.42 -4.46 -17.20
C ASP A 196 -6.59 -4.54 -15.89
N GLN A 197 -5.26 -4.64 -16.00
CA GLN A 197 -4.35 -4.48 -14.86
C GLN A 197 -4.29 -3.03 -14.41
N GLU A 198 -3.94 -2.81 -13.15
CA GLU A 198 -3.72 -1.47 -12.60
C GLU A 198 -2.25 -1.13 -12.54
N HIS A 199 -1.91 0.06 -13.03
CA HIS A 199 -0.57 0.59 -12.98
C HIS A 199 -0.62 2.09 -12.77
N SER A 200 0.09 2.59 -11.78
CA SER A 200 0.29 4.02 -11.57
C SER A 200 1.76 4.36 -11.36
N VAL A 201 2.13 5.58 -11.74
CA VAL A 201 3.49 6.10 -11.61
C VAL A 201 3.48 7.59 -11.41
N GLY A 202 4.44 8.12 -10.67
CA GLY A 202 4.67 9.55 -10.66
C GLY A 202 5.77 10.02 -9.74
N PRO A 203 5.96 11.35 -9.67
CA PRO A 203 6.97 11.96 -8.81
C PRO A 203 6.67 11.74 -7.33
N ALA A 204 7.75 11.62 -6.56
CA ALA A 204 7.73 11.54 -5.12
C ALA A 204 8.82 12.43 -4.51
N ILE A 205 8.58 12.91 -3.30
CA ILE A 205 9.55 13.61 -2.45
C ILE A 205 9.63 12.93 -1.09
N PHE A 206 10.79 13.03 -0.45
CA PHE A 206 11.05 12.40 0.83
C PHE A 206 11.91 13.30 1.70
N GLY A 207 11.93 13.04 3.00
CA GLY A 207 12.94 13.63 3.87
C GLY A 207 12.90 13.07 5.27
N LYS A 208 14.03 13.22 5.97
CA LYS A 208 14.25 12.90 7.38
C LYS A 208 14.82 14.13 8.07
N ILE A 209 14.05 14.68 9.00
CA ILE A 209 14.37 15.89 9.78
C ILE A 209 14.65 15.46 11.21
N GLN A 210 15.90 15.58 11.65
CA GLN A 210 16.27 15.29 13.03
C GLN A 210 15.67 16.33 13.99
N THR A 211 14.92 15.88 14.99
CA THR A 211 14.26 16.77 15.98
C THR A 211 15.02 16.85 17.30
N GLY A 212 15.98 15.95 17.53
CA GLY A 212 16.92 15.98 18.65
C GLY A 212 17.17 14.60 19.26
N GLY A 213 18.37 14.37 19.78
CA GLY A 213 18.74 13.07 20.35
C GLY A 213 18.64 11.95 19.30
N ARG A 214 17.78 10.96 19.57
CA ARG A 214 17.47 9.84 18.65
C ARG A 214 16.13 10.01 17.92
N THR A 215 15.52 11.19 17.98
CA THR A 215 14.20 11.45 17.38
C THR A 215 14.30 12.12 16.03
N ALA A 216 13.44 11.71 15.10
CA ALA A 216 13.32 12.31 13.78
C ALA A 216 11.88 12.33 13.28
N ILE A 217 11.60 13.23 12.36
CA ILE A 217 10.39 13.23 11.55
C ILE A 217 10.78 12.80 10.14
N LYS A 218 10.16 11.74 9.64
CA LYS A 218 10.23 11.35 8.23
C LYS A 218 8.96 11.73 7.51
N TYR A 219 9.11 12.04 6.23
CA TYR A 219 7.98 12.25 5.35
C TYR A 219 8.23 11.66 3.97
N ASN A 220 7.14 11.23 3.33
CA ASN A 220 7.07 10.76 1.96
C ASN A 220 5.79 11.34 1.35
N ALA A 221 5.87 11.93 0.16
CA ALA A 221 4.68 12.38 -0.55
C ALA A 221 4.82 12.10 -2.04
N ALA A 222 3.76 11.61 -2.67
CA ALA A 222 3.76 11.26 -4.07
C ALA A 222 2.48 11.67 -4.78
N TYR A 223 2.62 12.05 -6.04
CA TYR A 223 1.54 12.28 -6.97
C TYR A 223 1.65 11.26 -8.09
N LEU A 224 0.70 10.33 -8.19
CA LEU A 224 0.73 9.25 -9.19
C LEU A 224 -0.34 9.50 -10.24
N VAL A 225 -0.05 9.06 -11.46
CA VAL A 225 -0.97 9.08 -12.61
C VAL A 225 -1.24 7.64 -13.02
N GLY A 226 -2.51 7.29 -13.21
CA GLY A 226 -2.93 6.00 -13.74
C GLY A 226 -2.49 5.81 -15.20
N LEU A 227 -2.00 4.62 -15.52
CA LEU A 227 -1.54 4.24 -16.87
C LEU A 227 -2.56 3.35 -17.61
N THR A 228 -3.54 2.81 -16.89
CA THR A 228 -4.60 1.94 -17.41
C THR A 228 -5.96 2.43 -16.96
N LYS A 229 -7.03 1.91 -17.58
CA LYS A 229 -8.40 2.34 -17.29
C LYS A 229 -8.88 2.02 -15.86
N PRO A 230 -8.46 0.89 -15.24
CA PRO A 230 -8.89 0.58 -13.88
C PRO A 230 -8.16 1.41 -12.82
N SER A 231 -6.96 1.93 -13.13
CA SER A 231 -6.25 2.81 -12.21
C SER A 231 -6.95 4.16 -12.06
N PRO A 232 -6.93 4.74 -10.84
CA PRO A 232 -7.35 6.12 -10.64
C PRO A 232 -6.60 7.08 -11.58
N ASP A 233 -7.29 8.08 -12.12
CA ASP A 233 -6.63 9.06 -13.01
C ASP A 233 -5.46 9.73 -12.26
N HIS A 234 -5.70 10.13 -11.01
CA HIS A 234 -4.73 10.77 -10.14
C HIS A 234 -4.81 10.27 -8.69
N THR A 235 -3.65 9.98 -8.12
CA THR A 235 -3.48 9.69 -6.69
C THR A 235 -2.59 10.74 -6.05
N LEU A 236 -3.01 11.30 -4.93
CA LEU A 236 -2.14 12.07 -4.04
C LEU A 236 -2.03 11.33 -2.72
N ARG A 237 -0.81 11.02 -2.29
CA ARG A 237 -0.55 10.35 -1.00
C ARG A 237 0.59 11.01 -0.25
N ALA A 238 0.51 10.96 1.07
CA ALA A 238 1.55 11.44 1.96
C ALA A 238 1.58 10.65 3.26
N THR A 239 2.79 10.43 3.77
CA THR A 239 3.09 9.75 5.02
C THR A 239 3.98 10.66 5.85
N VAL A 240 3.70 10.75 7.15
CA VAL A 240 4.55 11.40 8.14
C VAL A 240 4.76 10.44 9.30
N GLU A 241 6.02 10.20 9.64
CA GLU A 241 6.44 9.25 10.66
C GLU A 241 7.28 10.00 11.70
N PHE A 242 7.01 9.75 12.98
CA PHE A 242 7.80 10.24 14.10
C PHE A 242 8.53 9.10 14.80
N GLU A 243 9.85 9.06 14.65
CA GLU A 243 10.75 8.06 15.24
C GLU A 243 11.27 8.52 16.62
N PHE A 244 11.35 7.63 17.61
CA PHE A 244 11.89 7.93 18.95
C PHE A 244 12.50 6.76 19.73
#